data_AF-G0VSB2-F1
#
_entry.id   AF-G0VSB2-F1
#
_cell.length_a   1.000
_cell.length_b   1.000
_cell.length_c   1.000
_cell.angle_alpha   90.00
_cell.angle_beta   90.00
_cell.angle_gamma   90.00
#
_symmetry.space_group_name_H-M   'P 1'
#
loop_
_entity.id
_entity.type
_entity.pdbx_description
1 polymer ?
#
loop_
_entity_poly.entity_id
_entity_poly.type
_entity_poly.pdbx_seq_one_letter_code
_entity_poly.pdbx_strand_id
1 'polypeptide(L)' 'MEYKKYVQKPFEVEAYQNDSGDYVFRYKTNGEYIESTMPKESFESIYELKEE' A
#
# COMPACT_ATOMS: atom_id res chain seq x y z
N MET A 1 12.53 3.43 5.71
CA MET A 1 11.55 3.34 4.61
C MET A 1 10.36 4.19 5.00
N GLU A 2 9.81 4.98 4.08
CA GLU A 2 8.69 5.89 4.35
C GLU A 2 7.45 5.44 3.58
N TYR A 3 6.30 5.48 4.24
CA TYR A 3 5.01 5.11 3.67
C TYR A 3 4.51 6.21 2.73
N LYS A 4 4.10 5.83 1.52
CA LYS A 4 3.40 6.69 0.55
C LYS A 4 1.93 6.31 0.46
N LYS A 5 1.06 7.26 0.14
CA LYS A 5 -0.38 6.99 -0.01
C LYS A 5 -0.70 6.43 -1.39
N TYR A 6 -1.48 5.37 -1.41
CA TYR A 6 -1.99 4.73 -2.61
C TYR A 6 -3.50 4.55 -2.52
N VAL A 7 -4.18 4.62 -3.66
CA VAL A 7 -5.65 4.58 -3.74
C VAL A 7 -6.12 3.46 -4.66
N GLN A 8 -7.12 2.71 -4.18
CA GLN A 8 -7.95 1.81 -4.96
C GLN A 8 -9.40 2.18 -4.62
N LYS A 9 -10.00 3.12 -5.36
CA LYS A 9 -11.31 3.71 -4.99
C LYS A 9 -12.33 2.61 -4.63
N PRO A 10 -12.99 2.69 -3.45
CA PRO A 10 -12.99 3.79 -2.46
C PRO A 10 -11.93 3.70 -1.34
N PHE A 11 -11.00 2.75 -1.39
CA PHE A 11 -10.02 2.48 -0.34
C PHE A 11 -8.71 3.26 -0.53
N GLU A 12 -8.14 3.73 0.57
CA GLU A 12 -6.80 4.34 0.64
C GLU A 12 -5.92 3.49 1.55
N VAL A 13 -4.69 3.20 1.09
CA VAL A 13 -3.68 2.45 1.83
C VAL A 13 -2.39 3.24 1.86
N GLU A 14 -1.58 2.98 2.87
CA GLU A 14 -0.22 3.51 2.95
C GLU A 14 0.74 2.37 2.60
N ALA A 15 1.64 2.55 1.64
CA ALA A 15 2.58 1.50 1.24
C ALA A 15 4.01 1.99 1.01
N TYR A 16 4.99 1.11 1.20
CA TYR A 16 6.38 1.32 0.79
C TYR A 16 6.91 0.07 0.09
N GLN A 17 7.95 0.25 -0.74
CA GLN A 17 8.64 -0.86 -1.39
C GLN A 17 9.79 -1.36 -0.50
N ASN A 18 9.83 -2.65 -0.21
CA ASN A 18 10.90 -3.27 0.58
C ASN A 18 12.14 -3.59 -0.28
N ASP A 19 13.22 -4.10 0.34
CA ASP A 19 14.47 -4.44 -0.36
C ASP A 19 14.31 -5.58 -1.39
N SER A 20 13.26 -6.40 -1.28
CA SER A 20 12.94 -7.46 -2.25
C SER A 20 12.18 -6.94 -3.47
N GLY A 21 11.76 -5.67 -3.45
CA GLY A 21 10.96 -5.05 -4.50
C GLY A 21 9.46 -5.23 -4.32
N ASP A 22 9.01 -5.91 -3.26
CA ASP A 22 7.59 -6.08 -2.93
C ASP A 22 7.04 -4.86 -2.20
N TYR A 23 5.72 -4.67 -2.26
CA TYR A 23 5.03 -3.60 -1.54
C TYR A 23 4.50 -4.10 -0.21
N VAL A 24 4.93 -3.44 0.86
CA VAL A 24 4.34 -3.55 2.20
C VAL A 24 3.34 -2.43 2.34
N PHE A 25 2.06 -2.77 2.52
CA PHE A 25 0.99 -1.81 2.65
C PHE A 25 0.20 -2.03 3.93
N ARG A 26 -0.29 -0.93 4.51
CA ARG A 26 -1.16 -0.94 5.68
C ARG A 26 -2.47 -0.24 5.41
N TYR A 27 -3.52 -0.76 6.02
CA TYR A 27 -4.85 -0.16 6.02
C TYR A 27 -5.43 -0.21 7.43
N LYS A 28 -6.31 0.76 7.72
CA LYS A 28 -6.94 0.87 9.03
C LYS A 28 -8.28 0.14 9.04
N THR A 29 -8.44 -0.83 9.93
CA THR A 29 -9.71 -1.51 10.16
C THR A 29 -9.96 -1.63 11.66
N ASN A 30 -11.19 -1.37 12.11
CA ASN A 30 -11.57 -1.39 13.53
C ASN A 30 -10.66 -0.58 14.48
N GLY A 31 -10.00 0.47 13.96
CA GLY A 31 -9.07 1.30 14.74
C GLY A 31 -7.62 0.84 14.73
N GLU A 32 -7.34 -0.36 14.23
CA GLU A 32 -6.01 -0.95 14.15
C GLU A 32 -5.45 -0.89 12.72
N TYR A 33 -4.13 -0.77 12.60
CA TYR A 33 -3.45 -0.90 11.33
C TYR A 33 -3.10 -2.36 11.08
N ILE A 34 -3.53 -2.88 9.94
CA ILE A 34 -3.12 -4.20 9.47
C ILE A 34 -2.14 -4.00 8.33
N GLU A 35 -0.97 -4.62 8.45
CA GLU A 35 0.05 -4.67 7.40
C GLU A 35 -0.12 -5.95 6.58
N SER A 36 0.07 -5.82 5.28
CA SER A 36 0.11 -6.93 4.33
C SER A 36 1.19 -6.67 3.29
N THR A 37 1.74 -7.73 2.72
CA THR A 37 2.79 -7.64 1.71
C THR A 37 2.29 -8.26 0.42
N MET A 38 2.53 -7.59 -0.71
CA MET A 38 2.22 -8.16 -2.02
C MET A 38 3.27 -7.84 -3.08
N PRO A 39 3.38 -8.67 -4.13
CA PRO A 39 4.29 -8.42 -5.24
C PRO A 39 4.01 -7.09 -5.93
N LYS A 40 5.08 -6.44 -6.42
CA LYS A 40 5.00 -5.16 -7.14
C LYS A 40 3.93 -5.14 -8.23
N GLU A 41 3.97 -6.11 -9.15
CA GLU A 41 3.04 -6.15 -10.28
C GLU A 41 1.59 -6.25 -9.84
N SER A 42 1.33 -7.00 -8.77
CA SER A 42 -0.02 -7.12 -8.20
C SER A 42 -0.45 -5.83 -7.51
N PHE A 43 0.46 -5.18 -6.76
CA PHE A 43 0.17 -3.91 -6.08
C PHE A 43 -0.15 -2.80 -7.08
N GLU A 44 0.72 -2.58 -8.06
CA GLU A 44 0.58 -1.52 -9.06
C GLU A 44 -0.60 -1.75 -10.03
N SER A 45 -1.08 -3.00 -10.17
CA SER A 45 -2.30 -3.31 -10.93
C SER A 45 -3.60 -2.92 -10.20
N ILE A 46 -3.52 -2.76 -8.88
CA ILE A 46 -4.68 -2.58 -8.00
C ILE A 46 -4.72 -1.17 -7.42
N TYR A 47 -3.56 -0.65 -7.05
CA TYR A 47 -3.38 0.59 -6.31
C TYR A 47 -2.60 1.60 -7.13
N GLU A 48 -3.15 2.81 -7.24
CA GLU A 48 -2.51 3.93 -7.92
C GLU A 48 -1.85 4.85 -6.89
N LEU A 49 -0.65 5.36 -7.18
CA LEU A 49 0.01 6.32 -6.31
C LEU A 49 -0.85 7.60 -6.24
N LYS A 50 -1.21 8.00 -5.02
CA LYS A 50 -1.88 9.28 -4.81
C LYS A 50 -0.83 10.37 -4.79
N GLU A 51 -0.65 11.04 -5.92
CA GLU A 51 0.16 12.26 -5.99
C GLU A 51 -0.52 13.33 -5.13
N GLU A 52 0.18 13.81 -4.09
CA GLU A 52 -0.25 14.95 -3.25
C GLU A 52 0.06 16.30 -3.93
#